data_AF-A0A1F5JW31-F1
#
_entry.id   AF-A0A1F5JW31-F1
#
_cell.length_a   1.000
_cell.length_b   1.000
_cell.length_c   1.000
_cell.angle_alpha   90.00
_cell.angle_beta   90.00
_cell.angle_gamma   90.00
#
_symmetry.space_group_name_H-M   'P 1'
#
loop_
_entity.id
_entity.type
_entity.pdbx_description
1 polymer ?
#
loop_
_entity_poly.entity_id
_entity_poly.type
_entity_poly.pdbx_seq_one_letter_code
_entity_poly.pdbx_strand_id
1 'polypeptide(L)'
;METAEQQLLITEEQIVTPAIEILNEVSPLVEKTPSQQLESSKAVVNVLDTLFPEQQFDEKNIQKAKEILGSLTESLSPQQLRDTVAEFQYLVNSWLDDFEREIFKGKTLKELLHEKGGV
;
A
#
# COMPACT_ATOMS: atom_id res chain seq x y z
N MET A 1 -23.10 -28.51 -20.37
CA MET A 1 -22.95 -27.04 -20.43
C MET A 1 -21.97 -26.66 -19.35
N GLU A 2 -20.71 -26.56 -19.72
CA GLU A 2 -19.65 -25.98 -18.90
C GLU A 2 -19.74 -24.45 -19.00
N THR A 3 -19.59 -23.75 -17.87
CA THR A 3 -18.82 -22.51 -17.71
C THR A 3 -19.08 -21.97 -16.31
N ALA A 4 -18.21 -22.31 -15.36
CA ALA A 4 -18.03 -21.54 -14.14
C ALA A 4 -16.53 -21.23 -14.09
N GLU A 5 -16.20 -19.97 -14.32
CA GLU A 5 -14.83 -19.45 -14.36
C GLU A 5 -14.14 -19.75 -13.03
N GLN A 6 -13.23 -20.73 -13.04
CA GLN A 6 -12.31 -20.97 -11.94
C GLN A 6 -11.32 -19.81 -11.94
N GLN A 7 -11.57 -18.80 -11.10
CA GLN A 7 -10.57 -17.82 -10.75
C GLN A 7 -9.42 -18.59 -10.09
N LEU A 8 -8.32 -18.71 -10.85
CA LEU A 8 -7.11 -19.40 -10.42
C LEU A 8 -6.58 -18.63 -9.20
N LEU A 9 -6.86 -19.14 -8.00
CA LEU A 9 -6.23 -18.68 -6.75
C LEU A 9 -4.76 -19.06 -6.83
N ILE A 10 -3.95 -18.19 -7.43
CA ILE A 10 -2.50 -18.33 -7.46
C ILE A 10 -2.04 -18.20 -6.00
N THR A 11 -1.64 -19.33 -5.41
CA THR A 11 -1.06 -19.39 -4.06
C THR A 11 0.39 -18.88 -4.09
N GLU A 12 0.88 -18.32 -2.98
CA GLU A 12 2.28 -17.85 -2.89
C GLU A 12 3.28 -18.92 -3.33
N GLU A 13 3.04 -20.18 -3.00
CA GLU A 13 3.88 -21.30 -3.44
C GLU A 13 4.01 -21.40 -4.97
N GLN A 14 2.92 -21.13 -5.72
CA GLN A 14 2.95 -21.16 -7.19
C GLN A 14 3.74 -20.01 -7.81
N ILE A 15 4.03 -18.95 -7.06
CA ILE A 15 4.83 -17.80 -7.52
C ILE A 15 6.28 -17.94 -7.07
N VAL A 16 6.49 -18.36 -5.82
CA VAL A 16 7.80 -18.39 -5.19
C VAL A 16 8.69 -19.49 -5.77
N THR A 17 8.14 -20.68 -6.03
CA THR A 17 8.91 -21.81 -6.58
C THR A 17 9.53 -21.50 -7.95
N PRO A 18 8.77 -21.04 -8.97
CA PRO A 18 9.37 -20.71 -10.27
C PRO A 18 10.32 -19.51 -10.21
N ALA A 19 10.06 -18.53 -9.33
CA ALA A 19 10.97 -17.39 -9.15
C ALA A 19 12.33 -17.83 -8.58
N ILE A 20 12.34 -18.78 -7.63
CA ILE A 20 13.57 -19.34 -7.05
C ILE A 20 14.34 -20.16 -8.08
N GLU A 21 13.66 -20.96 -8.91
CA GLU A 21 14.30 -21.73 -9.99
C GLU A 21 14.99 -20.82 -11.01
N ILE A 22 14.30 -19.78 -11.48
CA ILE A 22 14.85 -18.81 -12.43
C ILE A 22 16.09 -18.13 -11.84
N LEU A 23 16.03 -17.70 -10.57
CA LEU A 23 17.16 -17.03 -9.91
C LEU A 23 18.36 -17.96 -9.67
N ASN A 24 18.12 -19.27 -9.50
CA ASN A 24 19.17 -20.27 -9.37
C ASN A 24 19.83 -20.62 -10.71
N GLU A 25 19.11 -20.57 -11.83
CA GLU A 25 19.71 -20.84 -13.16
C GLU A 25 20.70 -19.74 -13.61
N VAL A 26 20.50 -18.50 -13.18
CA VAL A 26 21.41 -17.37 -13.52
C VAL A 26 22.59 -17.22 -12.55
N SER A 27 22.64 -17.98 -11.45
CA SER A 27 23.76 -17.95 -10.51
C SER A 27 24.63 -19.21 -10.63
N PRO A 28 25.96 -19.09 -10.83
CA PRO A 28 26.83 -20.27 -10.81
C PRO A 28 26.75 -20.94 -9.43
N LEU A 29 26.56 -22.27 -9.41
CA LEU A 29 26.50 -23.10 -8.20
C LEU A 29 27.75 -22.87 -7.33
N VAL A 30 27.61 -21.99 -6.35
CA VAL A 30 28.49 -21.93 -5.19
C VAL A 30 27.60 -22.23 -4.01
N GLU A 31 27.89 -23.32 -3.30
CA GLU A 31 27.26 -23.66 -2.02
C GLU A 31 27.48 -22.49 -1.06
N LYS A 32 26.47 -21.61 -0.95
CA LYS A 32 26.53 -20.44 -0.07
C LYS A 32 26.37 -20.90 1.37
N THR A 33 27.35 -20.57 2.21
CA THR A 33 27.25 -20.72 3.67
C THR A 33 26.06 -19.89 4.18
N PRO A 34 25.42 -20.24 5.33
CA PRO A 34 24.21 -19.56 5.82
C PRO A 34 24.33 -18.03 5.90
N SER A 35 25.54 -17.54 6.16
CA SER A 35 25.88 -16.12 6.20
C SER A 35 25.80 -15.41 4.84
N GLN A 36 26.11 -16.10 3.73
CA GLN A 36 26.04 -15.54 2.37
C GLN A 36 24.61 -15.51 1.82
N GLN A 37 23.73 -16.40 2.28
CA GLN A 37 22.31 -16.41 1.93
C GLN A 37 21.60 -15.18 2.54
N LEU A 38 21.90 -14.84 3.80
CA LEU A 38 21.36 -13.68 4.51
C LEU A 38 21.72 -12.33 3.87
N GLU A 39 22.97 -12.19 3.39
CA GLU A 39 23.42 -10.97 2.71
C GLU A 39 22.80 -10.84 1.31
N SER A 40 22.59 -11.97 0.60
CA SER A 40 21.87 -11.94 -0.68
C SER A 40 20.40 -11.55 -0.53
N SER A 41 19.72 -11.99 0.54
CA SER A 41 18.34 -11.57 0.80
C SER A 41 18.24 -10.08 1.12
N LYS A 42 19.18 -9.50 1.88
CA LYS A 42 19.21 -8.05 2.14
C LYS A 42 19.47 -7.25 0.88
N ALA A 43 20.36 -7.72 0.01
CA ALA A 43 20.63 -7.07 -1.26
C ALA A 43 19.38 -7.02 -2.16
N VAL A 44 18.60 -8.11 -2.20
CA VAL A 44 17.33 -8.16 -2.94
C VAL A 44 16.30 -7.21 -2.34
N VAL A 45 16.12 -7.19 -1.01
CA VAL A 45 15.19 -6.27 -0.34
C VAL A 45 15.55 -4.81 -0.62
N ASN A 46 16.83 -4.44 -0.53
CA ASN A 46 17.28 -3.08 -0.83
C ASN A 46 17.02 -2.67 -2.29
N VAL A 47 17.18 -3.59 -3.24
CA VAL A 47 16.85 -3.33 -4.65
C VAL A 47 15.36 -3.15 -4.82
N LEU A 48 14.54 -3.99 -4.20
CA LEU A 48 13.08 -3.87 -4.23
C LEU A 48 12.60 -2.55 -3.61
N ASP A 49 13.14 -2.17 -2.45
CA ASP A 49 12.87 -0.89 -1.80
C ASP A 49 13.24 0.32 -2.67
N THR A 50 14.31 0.19 -3.46
CA THR A 50 14.74 1.24 -4.40
C THR A 50 13.80 1.33 -5.60
N LEU A 51 13.27 0.20 -6.06
CA LEU A 51 12.37 0.12 -7.21
C LEU A 51 10.92 0.51 -6.88
N PHE A 52 10.49 0.28 -5.64
CA PHE A 52 9.10 0.48 -5.18
C PHE A 52 9.01 1.35 -3.91
N PRO A 53 9.51 2.59 -3.92
CA PRO A 53 9.50 3.48 -2.74
C PRO A 53 8.08 3.79 -2.22
N GLU A 54 7.06 3.69 -3.07
CA GLU A 54 5.65 3.86 -2.71
C GLU A 54 5.16 2.80 -1.70
N GLN A 55 5.66 1.57 -1.76
CA GLN A 55 5.27 0.51 -0.81
C GLN A 55 5.68 0.88 0.62
N GLN A 56 6.86 1.49 0.78
CA GLN A 56 7.33 1.95 2.09
C GLN A 56 6.51 3.11 2.64
N PHE A 57 5.99 3.98 1.78
CA PHE A 57 5.13 5.08 2.20
C PHE A 57 3.79 4.55 2.71
N ASP A 58 3.19 3.62 1.99
CA ASP A 58 1.91 3.01 2.36
C ASP A 58 2.02 2.21 3.67
N GLU A 59 3.10 1.46 3.87
CA GLU A 59 3.35 0.76 5.14
C GLU A 59 3.50 1.72 6.31
N LYS A 60 4.22 2.83 6.15
CA LYS A 60 4.35 3.86 7.20
C LYS A 60 3.02 4.50 7.55
N ASN A 61 2.16 4.76 6.57
CA ASN A 61 0.84 5.33 6.81
C ASN A 61 -0.06 4.37 7.57
N ILE A 62 0.01 3.07 7.23
CA ILE A 62 -0.74 2.04 7.94
C ILE A 62 -0.24 1.86 9.37
N GLN A 63 1.07 1.91 9.57
CA GLN A 63 1.63 1.84 10.92
C GLN A 63 1.18 3.03 11.77
N LYS A 64 1.20 4.25 11.22
CA LYS A 64 0.65 5.44 11.90
C LYS A 64 -0.84 5.30 12.20
N ALA A 65 -1.63 4.78 11.27
CA ALA A 65 -3.06 4.57 11.48
C ALA A 65 -3.30 3.60 12.64
N LYS A 66 -2.52 2.52 12.76
CA LYS A 66 -2.57 1.58 13.89
C LYS A 66 -2.19 2.25 15.21
N GLU A 67 -1.16 3.10 15.22
CA GLU A 67 -0.77 3.84 16.42
C GLU A 67 -1.86 4.82 16.91
N ILE A 68 -2.54 5.50 15.98
CA ILE A 68 -3.57 6.49 16.30
C ILE A 68 -4.89 5.83 16.73
N LEU A 69 -5.35 4.84 15.96
CA LEU A 69 -6.64 4.18 16.19
C LEU A 69 -6.54 3.09 17.27
N GLY A 70 -5.34 2.63 17.59
CA GLY A 70 -5.06 1.70 18.68
C GLY A 70 -5.80 0.37 18.53
N SER A 71 -6.46 -0.06 19.61
CA SER A 71 -7.14 -1.35 19.70
C SER A 71 -8.27 -1.56 18.70
N LEU A 72 -8.83 -0.48 18.11
CA LEU A 72 -9.82 -0.58 17.03
C LEU A 72 -9.25 -1.25 15.76
N THR A 73 -7.92 -1.24 15.59
CA THR A 73 -7.27 -1.80 14.41
C THR A 73 -6.89 -3.27 14.56
N GLU A 74 -6.95 -3.83 15.77
CA GLU A 74 -6.57 -5.23 16.04
C GLU A 74 -7.51 -6.23 15.36
N SER A 75 -8.76 -5.85 15.14
CA SER A 75 -9.77 -6.68 14.46
C SER A 75 -9.80 -6.48 12.94
N LEU A 76 -9.04 -5.51 12.41
CA LEU A 76 -9.06 -5.15 10.99
C LEU A 76 -7.84 -5.72 10.27
N SER A 77 -8.07 -6.34 9.11
CA SER A 77 -6.96 -6.67 8.21
C SER A 77 -6.30 -5.39 7.67
N PRO A 78 -5.04 -5.45 7.21
CA PRO A 78 -4.36 -4.28 6.63
C PRO A 78 -5.14 -3.61 5.50
N GLN A 79 -5.84 -4.39 4.68
CA GLN A 79 -6.68 -3.86 3.60
C GLN A 79 -7.90 -3.13 4.16
N GLN A 80 -8.64 -3.74 5.09
CA GLN A 80 -9.81 -3.10 5.71
C GLN A 80 -9.43 -1.81 6.44
N LEU A 81 -8.26 -1.77 7.07
CA LEU A 81 -7.76 -0.55 7.69
C LEU A 81 -7.48 0.55 6.67
N ARG A 82 -6.89 0.22 5.51
CA ARG A 82 -6.70 1.18 4.40
C ARG A 82 -8.03 1.74 3.94
N ASP A 83 -8.99 0.86 3.66
CA ASP A 83 -10.30 1.24 3.14
C ASP A 83 -11.03 2.13 4.15
N THR A 84 -11.00 1.74 5.44
CA THR A 84 -11.60 2.52 6.53
C THR A 84 -10.99 3.92 6.62
N VAL A 85 -9.66 4.05 6.60
CA VAL A 85 -8.99 5.36 6.67
C VAL A 85 -9.37 6.24 5.47
N ALA A 86 -9.44 5.65 4.27
CA ALA A 86 -9.85 6.37 3.07
C ALA A 86 -11.30 6.86 3.15
N GLU A 87 -12.22 6.03 3.65
CA GLU A 87 -13.63 6.40 3.86
C GLU A 87 -13.77 7.53 4.87
N PHE A 88 -13.08 7.46 6.00
CA PHE A 88 -13.07 8.54 6.99
C PHE A 88 -12.54 9.83 6.39
N GLN A 89 -11.46 9.77 5.62
CA GLN A 89 -10.88 10.94 4.98
C GLN A 89 -11.85 11.56 3.96
N TYR A 90 -12.55 10.75 3.18
CA TYR A 90 -13.58 11.23 2.27
C TYR A 90 -14.73 11.91 3.02
N LEU A 91 -15.25 11.27 4.09
CA LEU A 91 -16.35 11.81 4.87
C LEU A 91 -15.99 13.15 5.51
N VAL A 92 -14.81 13.24 6.12
CA VAL A 92 -14.33 14.47 6.76
C VAL A 92 -14.15 15.58 5.73
N ASN A 93 -13.56 15.28 4.57
CA ASN A 93 -13.40 16.28 3.51
C ASN A 93 -14.75 16.75 2.95
N SER A 94 -15.70 15.83 2.72
CA SER A 94 -17.04 16.19 2.25
C SER A 94 -17.77 17.06 3.27
N TRP A 95 -17.70 16.70 4.55
CA TRP A 95 -18.32 17.48 5.62
C TRP A 95 -17.70 18.88 5.75
N LEU A 96 -16.37 18.97 5.62
CA LEU A 96 -15.65 20.23 5.64
C LEU A 96 -16.03 21.10 4.43
N ASP A 97 -16.09 20.54 3.23
CA ASP A 97 -16.54 21.24 2.02
C ASP A 97 -17.96 21.79 2.19
N ASP A 98 -18.89 21.00 2.72
CA ASP A 98 -20.28 21.44 2.96
C ASP A 98 -20.34 22.57 4.00
N PHE A 99 -19.60 22.43 5.10
CA PHE A 99 -19.49 23.46 6.13
C PHE A 99 -18.90 24.76 5.57
N GLU A 100 -17.86 24.66 4.74
CA GLU A 100 -17.27 25.80 4.05
C GLU A 100 -18.28 26.47 3.13
N ARG A 101 -19.05 25.70 2.35
CA ARG A 101 -20.09 26.25 1.46
C ARG A 101 -21.17 27.00 2.23
N GLU A 102 -21.55 26.55 3.42
CA GLU A 102 -22.49 27.30 4.27
C GLU A 102 -21.94 28.67 4.71
N ILE A 103 -20.65 28.73 5.06
CA ILE A 103 -20.00 29.96 5.55
C ILE A 103 -19.63 30.91 4.40
N PHE A 104 -19.16 30.37 3.29
CA PHE A 104 -18.57 31.12 2.17
C PHE A 104 -19.53 31.27 0.99
N LYS A 105 -20.84 31.35 1.26
CA LYS A 105 -21.89 31.65 0.26
C LYS A 105 -21.88 30.68 -0.93
N GLY A 106 -21.74 29.39 -0.64
CA GLY A 106 -21.80 28.30 -1.61
C GLY A 106 -20.45 27.88 -2.21
N LYS A 107 -19.34 28.49 -1.79
CA LYS A 107 -17.98 28.15 -2.25
C LYS A 107 -17.15 27.46 -1.17
N THR A 108 -16.17 26.64 -1.55
CA THR A 108 -15.17 26.12 -0.60
C THR A 108 -13.98 27.10 -0.48
N LEU A 109 -13.18 26.98 0.57
CA LEU A 109 -11.92 27.72 0.72
C LEU A 109 -10.98 27.43 -0.44
N LYS A 110 -10.95 26.17 -0.88
CA LYS A 110 -10.18 25.77 -2.05
C LYS A 110 -10.61 26.55 -3.29
N GLU A 111 -11.91 26.67 -3.55
CA GLU A 111 -12.44 27.46 -4.67
C GLU A 111 -12.11 28.96 -4.53
N LEU A 112 -12.25 29.53 -3.33
CA LEU A 112 -11.95 30.93 -3.06
C LEU A 112 -10.46 31.29 -3.21
N LEU A 113 -9.56 30.40 -2.78
CA LEU A 113 -8.12 30.61 -2.87
C LEU A 113 -7.63 30.51 -4.31
N HIS A 114 -8.19 29.59 -5.11
CA HIS A 114 -7.88 29.52 -6.55
C HIS A 114 -8.49 30.67 -7.36
N GLU A 115 -9.65 31.23 -6.95
CA GLU A 115 -10.22 32.43 -7.59
C GLU A 115 -9.40 33.71 -7.33
N LYS A 116 -8.68 33.79 -6.20
CA LYS A 116 -7.96 35.01 -5.79
C LYS A 116 -6.50 35.10 -6.25
N GLY A 117 -6.00 34.09 -6.99
CA GLY A 117 -4.67 34.09 -7.59
C GLY A 117 -3.78 32.99 -7.03
N GLY A 118 -3.62 31.93 -7.83
CA GLY A 118 -2.57 30.93 -7.67
C GLY A 118 -2.35 30.28 -9.04
N VAL A 119 -1.18 30.53 -9.62
CA VAL A 119 -0.67 29.84 -10.82
C VAL A 119 -0.37 28.39 -10.44
#